data_AF-A0A1Q8VRS6-F1
#
_entry.id   AF-A0A1Q8VRS6-F1
#
_cell.length_a   1.000
_cell.length_b   1.000
_cell.length_c   1.000
_cell.angle_alpha   90.00
_cell.angle_beta   90.00
_cell.angle_gamma   90.00
#
_symmetry.space_group_name_H-M   'P 1'
#
loop_
_entity.id
_entity.type
_entity.pdbx_description
1 polymer ?
#
loop_
_entity_poly.entity_id
_entity_poly.type
_entity_poly.pdbx_seq_one_letter_code
_entity_poly.pdbx_strand_id
1 'polypeptide(L)'
;MRRRIFLTAALGATMSASALSLSGCATIRQRIARTLIPQPPTVLHASLSTPPKATAVPTNFGSEAVWPLRIKENQNHPWPTNAMIETTHGSFLIAYDVNSDDDTAALSGDRPIIVDLKGPKTYTLVPDDSEHGYRIEPMTVPQVGGMPTANRVDPSRGTLITEQFTSAATCDDEFAYLITGREDVADQRPENRGRVSLLKIRLADRRIVASTVLGENLALKTRESTYRAGSSIKMTSDGTGLLVTSSIPHRALRLSAKDLSVQFDLASTTSQNFCALEGGEAVALLSDDEKVQTAIVTLTDGVTHPIENVSARLVHQGYLYAVDSHTHEPPYPEFSINLATGERTDLTDLPAEGEDKHATLTASNGYVIRMTNYIQVRKNGSATALLTRKSTEQESYKSAAIYGSILYLALNGGRLRLINLDTGKVILESPTGGQHEMVTVTPYGFCNVAGFYPATAWKS
;
A
#
# COMPACT_ATOMS: atom_id res chain seq x y z
N MET A 1 -55.21 59.41 -15.50
CA MET A 1 -54.08 59.23 -14.56
C MET A 1 -53.99 57.77 -14.16
N ARG A 2 -52.94 57.09 -14.61
CA ARG A 2 -52.65 55.68 -14.30
C ARG A 2 -51.30 55.62 -13.61
N ARG A 3 -51.26 55.08 -12.39
CA ARG A 3 -50.06 54.45 -11.84
C ARG A 3 -50.48 53.26 -10.99
N ARG A 4 -50.02 52.09 -11.42
CA ARG A 4 -49.73 50.94 -10.55
C ARG A 4 -48.32 51.17 -10.00
N ILE A 5 -48.02 50.64 -8.80
CA ILE A 5 -46.99 49.60 -8.56
C ILE A 5 -46.57 49.56 -7.07
N PHE A 6 -46.81 48.37 -6.50
CA PHE A 6 -46.08 47.60 -5.47
C PHE A 6 -45.92 48.14 -4.05
N LEU A 7 -46.51 47.39 -3.13
CA LEU A 7 -46.25 47.41 -1.70
C LEU A 7 -45.72 46.04 -1.27
N THR A 8 -44.52 46.05 -0.70
CA THR A 8 -43.95 45.02 0.18
C THR A 8 -44.59 45.09 1.56
N ALA A 9 -44.98 43.93 2.13
CA ALA A 9 -44.61 43.47 3.49
C ALA A 9 -45.48 42.32 4.01
N ALA A 10 -44.80 41.26 4.45
CA ALA A 10 -44.99 40.39 5.62
C ALA A 10 -46.38 39.90 6.10
N LEU A 11 -46.44 38.55 6.20
CA LEU A 11 -46.97 37.70 7.28
C LEU A 11 -48.44 37.85 7.75
N GLY A 12 -49.21 36.78 7.50
CA GLY A 12 -50.48 36.51 8.18
C GLY A 12 -51.11 35.22 7.66
N ALA A 13 -51.22 34.22 8.53
CA ALA A 13 -51.61 32.85 8.22
C ALA A 13 -53.09 32.68 7.81
N THR A 14 -53.39 31.67 6.99
CA THR A 14 -54.17 30.45 7.35
C THR A 14 -54.95 29.83 6.18
N MET A 15 -55.01 28.49 6.25
CA MET A 15 -55.98 27.54 5.68
C MET A 15 -55.84 27.01 4.25
N SER A 16 -55.75 25.67 4.23
CA SER A 16 -56.34 24.67 3.31
C SER A 16 -55.27 23.80 2.64
N ALA A 17 -55.39 22.48 2.50
CA ALA A 17 -56.30 21.45 2.96
C ALA A 17 -55.62 20.10 2.65
N SER A 18 -56.16 19.01 3.23
CA SER A 18 -55.97 17.62 2.80
C SER A 18 -54.71 16.89 3.28
N ALA A 19 -54.85 16.28 4.45
CA ALA A 19 -54.05 15.16 4.90
C ALA A 19 -54.29 13.93 3.99
N LEU A 20 -53.23 13.46 3.34
CA LEU A 20 -53.03 12.06 3.01
C LEU A 20 -51.70 11.64 3.64
N SER A 21 -51.82 10.80 4.66
CA SER A 21 -50.72 10.14 5.35
C SER A 21 -49.91 9.27 4.37
N LEU A 22 -48.60 9.52 4.26
CA LEU A 22 -47.64 8.54 3.74
C LEU A 22 -46.72 8.10 4.88
N SER A 23 -47.29 7.32 5.80
CA SER A 23 -46.61 6.46 6.76
C SER A 23 -45.95 5.24 6.07
N GLY A 24 -45.24 5.47 4.96
CA GLY A 24 -44.68 4.42 4.10
C GLY A 24 -43.23 4.03 4.41
N CYS A 25 -42.39 4.96 4.91
CA CYS A 25 -40.96 4.69 5.11
C CYS A 25 -40.56 4.26 6.53
N ALA A 26 -41.39 4.54 7.54
CA ALA A 26 -41.14 4.07 8.92
C ALA A 26 -41.62 2.62 9.14
N THR A 27 -42.69 2.22 8.46
CA THR A 27 -43.29 0.88 8.61
C THR A 27 -42.47 -0.20 7.89
N ILE A 28 -41.71 0.14 6.85
CA ILE A 28 -40.75 -0.77 6.20
C ILE A 28 -39.55 -1.05 7.12
N ARG A 29 -39.02 -0.03 7.84
CA ARG A 29 -37.97 -0.22 8.85
C ARG A 29 -38.43 -1.12 10.00
N GLN A 30 -39.67 -1.00 10.46
CA GLN A 30 -40.21 -1.85 11.54
C GLN A 30 -40.63 -3.26 11.08
N ARG A 31 -41.06 -3.44 9.82
CA ARG A 31 -41.45 -4.76 9.31
C ARG A 31 -40.24 -5.62 8.94
N ILE A 32 -39.15 -5.03 8.46
CA ILE A 32 -37.86 -5.72 8.23
C ILE A 32 -37.22 -6.13 9.58
N ALA A 33 -37.40 -5.32 10.63
CA ALA A 33 -36.96 -5.66 11.99
C ALA A 33 -37.72 -6.83 12.64
N ARG A 34 -38.81 -7.35 12.04
CA ARG A 34 -39.63 -8.44 12.60
C ARG A 34 -39.59 -9.76 11.83
N THR A 35 -38.87 -9.87 10.72
CA THR A 35 -38.76 -11.14 9.97
C THR A 35 -37.34 -11.60 9.66
N LEU A 36 -36.30 -10.86 10.03
CA LEU A 36 -35.00 -11.47 10.26
C LEU A 36 -34.88 -11.73 11.76
N ILE A 37 -34.91 -13.01 12.14
CA ILE A 37 -34.09 -13.43 13.27
C ILE A 37 -32.69 -12.86 12.94
N PRO A 38 -32.06 -12.03 13.79
CA PRO A 38 -30.68 -11.66 13.60
C PRO A 38 -29.87 -12.94 13.72
N GLN A 39 -29.73 -13.66 12.62
CA GLN A 39 -28.68 -14.64 12.49
C GLN A 39 -27.40 -13.80 12.49
N PRO A 40 -26.45 -14.09 13.39
CA PRO A 40 -25.14 -13.47 13.28
C PRO A 40 -24.66 -13.70 11.84
N PRO A 41 -24.14 -12.66 11.16
CA PRO A 41 -23.59 -12.87 9.82
C PRO A 41 -22.64 -14.05 9.93
N THR A 42 -22.84 -15.08 9.11
CA THR A 42 -21.95 -16.23 9.11
C THR A 42 -20.62 -15.73 8.53
N VAL A 43 -19.75 -15.26 9.42
CA VAL A 43 -18.41 -14.81 9.07
C VAL A 43 -17.66 -16.04 8.61
N LEU A 44 -17.47 -16.18 7.30
CA LEU A 44 -16.51 -17.13 6.77
C LEU A 44 -15.11 -16.56 7.05
N HIS A 45 -14.63 -16.71 8.29
CA HIS A 45 -13.21 -16.87 8.48
C HIS A 45 -12.88 -18.19 7.79
N ALA A 46 -12.52 -18.14 6.50
CA ALA A 46 -11.90 -19.28 5.88
C ALA A 46 -10.67 -19.58 6.73
N SER A 47 -10.70 -20.70 7.46
CA SER A 47 -9.54 -21.12 8.25
C SER A 47 -8.39 -21.26 7.26
N LEU A 48 -7.40 -20.38 7.38
CA LEU A 48 -6.26 -20.41 6.49
C LEU A 48 -5.55 -21.74 6.66
N SER A 49 -5.45 -22.47 5.55
CA SER A 49 -4.69 -23.69 5.49
C SER A 49 -3.24 -23.38 5.90
N THR A 50 -2.70 -24.17 6.83
CA THR A 50 -1.33 -23.98 7.30
C THR A 50 -0.37 -24.55 6.26
N PRO A 51 0.62 -23.76 5.79
CA PRO A 51 1.59 -24.26 4.82
C PRO A 51 2.42 -25.39 5.44
N PRO A 52 2.86 -26.40 4.66
CA PRO A 52 3.67 -27.50 5.16
C PRO A 52 4.97 -27.07 5.85
N LYS A 53 5.53 -25.94 5.43
CA LYS A 53 6.70 -25.27 6.02
C LYS A 53 6.64 -23.77 5.73
N ALA A 54 7.40 -22.97 6.48
CA ALA A 54 7.44 -21.51 6.32
C ALA A 54 7.92 -21.03 4.94
N THR A 55 8.61 -21.89 4.18
CA THR A 55 9.10 -21.61 2.82
C THR A 55 8.35 -22.38 1.73
N ALA A 56 7.17 -22.93 2.06
CA ALA A 56 6.39 -23.67 1.09
C ALA A 56 5.97 -22.76 -0.06
N VAL A 57 6.03 -23.28 -1.28
CA VAL A 57 5.68 -22.56 -2.51
C VAL A 57 4.20 -22.84 -2.81
N PRO A 58 3.29 -21.86 -2.67
CA PRO A 58 1.90 -22.04 -3.06
C PRO A 58 1.78 -22.41 -4.54
N THR A 59 0.91 -23.34 -4.87
CA THR A 59 0.65 -23.80 -6.25
C THR A 59 -0.78 -23.55 -6.69
N ASN A 60 -1.68 -23.25 -5.77
CA ASN A 60 -3.07 -22.92 -6.07
C ASN A 60 -3.63 -21.95 -5.03
N PHE A 61 -4.66 -21.19 -5.41
CA PHE A 61 -5.25 -20.14 -4.58
C PHE A 61 -6.78 -20.17 -4.61
N GLY A 62 -7.38 -19.68 -3.53
CA GLY A 62 -8.82 -19.49 -3.43
C GLY A 62 -9.34 -18.46 -4.44
N SER A 63 -10.59 -18.63 -4.86
CA SER A 63 -11.29 -17.70 -5.74
C SER A 63 -11.76 -16.43 -5.05
N GLU A 64 -12.05 -16.55 -3.76
CA GLU A 64 -12.55 -15.48 -2.91
C GLU A 64 -11.44 -14.93 -2.02
N ALA A 65 -11.44 -13.60 -1.87
CA ALA A 65 -10.57 -12.95 -0.90
C ALA A 65 -11.08 -13.25 0.52
N VAL A 66 -10.17 -13.62 1.41
CA VAL A 66 -10.47 -13.82 2.84
C VAL A 66 -10.34 -12.53 3.65
N TRP A 67 -9.69 -11.53 3.07
CA TRP A 67 -9.62 -10.18 3.62
C TRP A 67 -9.67 -9.13 2.49
N PRO A 68 -10.42 -8.02 2.65
CA PRO A 68 -11.35 -7.74 3.74
C PRO A 68 -12.58 -8.68 3.69
N LEU A 69 -13.22 -8.91 4.85
CA LEU A 69 -14.33 -9.87 4.99
C LEU A 69 -15.53 -9.45 4.12
N ARG A 70 -15.96 -10.32 3.20
CA ARG A 70 -17.12 -10.10 2.33
C ARG A 70 -18.40 -10.76 2.89
N ILE A 71 -19.52 -10.03 2.94
CA ILE A 71 -20.82 -10.62 3.31
C ILE A 71 -21.41 -11.38 2.12
N LYS A 72 -21.84 -12.62 2.36
CA LYS A 72 -22.43 -13.53 1.35
C LYS A 72 -23.65 -12.98 0.59
N GLU A 73 -24.43 -12.09 1.20
CA GLU A 73 -25.67 -11.56 0.62
C GLU A 73 -25.48 -10.64 -0.59
N ASN A 74 -24.24 -10.18 -0.88
CA ASN A 74 -23.96 -9.26 -1.99
C ASN A 74 -22.90 -9.78 -2.99
N GLN A 75 -22.83 -11.09 -3.21
CA GLN A 75 -21.88 -11.72 -4.14
C GLN A 75 -21.95 -11.20 -5.59
N ASN A 76 -23.12 -10.72 -6.04
CA ASN A 76 -23.36 -10.31 -7.43
C ASN A 76 -23.20 -8.80 -7.70
N HIS A 77 -23.13 -7.96 -6.65
CA HIS A 77 -22.92 -6.52 -6.76
C HIS A 77 -22.01 -6.06 -5.59
N PRO A 78 -20.69 -6.27 -5.69
CA PRO A 78 -19.76 -5.85 -4.66
C PRO A 78 -19.72 -4.32 -4.59
N TRP A 79 -20.13 -3.74 -3.46
CA TRP A 79 -19.83 -2.35 -3.15
C TRP A 79 -18.32 -2.21 -2.89
N PRO A 80 -17.67 -1.11 -3.32
CA PRO A 80 -16.25 -0.91 -3.07
C PRO A 80 -15.96 -0.93 -1.56
N THR A 81 -14.94 -1.66 -1.15
CA THR A 81 -14.34 -1.52 0.17
C THR A 81 -13.32 -0.39 0.08
N ASN A 82 -13.28 0.46 1.10
CA ASN A 82 -12.26 1.47 1.25
C ASN A 82 -10.97 0.90 1.88
N ALA A 83 -10.97 -0.39 2.25
CA ALA A 83 -9.82 -1.04 2.82
C ALA A 83 -8.82 -1.47 1.74
N MET A 84 -7.56 -1.06 1.91
CA MET A 84 -6.46 -1.34 1.00
C MET A 84 -5.28 -1.99 1.73
N ILE A 85 -4.65 -2.99 1.11
CA ILE A 85 -3.46 -3.67 1.63
C ILE A 85 -2.22 -2.86 1.26
N GLU A 86 -1.43 -2.52 2.27
CA GLU A 86 -0.13 -1.85 2.12
C GLU A 86 0.99 -2.88 1.98
N THR A 87 1.00 -3.91 2.83
CA THR A 87 2.03 -4.96 2.80
C THR A 87 1.54 -6.26 3.41
N THR A 88 2.20 -7.37 3.07
CA THR A 88 1.97 -8.68 3.67
C THR A 88 3.28 -9.43 3.87
N HIS A 89 3.38 -10.13 5.00
CA HIS A 89 4.47 -11.05 5.29
C HIS A 89 3.94 -12.23 6.09
N GLY A 90 4.28 -13.45 5.67
CA GLY A 90 3.73 -14.66 6.28
C GLY A 90 2.19 -14.64 6.30
N SER A 91 1.60 -14.74 7.50
CA SER A 91 0.15 -14.64 7.72
C SER A 91 -0.31 -13.27 8.20
N PHE A 92 0.58 -12.29 8.26
CA PHE A 92 0.26 -10.93 8.67
C PHE A 92 0.07 -10.04 7.45
N LEU A 93 -0.84 -9.09 7.58
CA LEU A 93 -0.96 -7.97 6.65
C LEU A 93 -1.13 -6.67 7.41
N ILE A 94 -0.61 -5.62 6.81
CA ILE A 94 -0.86 -4.25 7.20
C ILE A 94 -1.69 -3.62 6.09
N ALA A 95 -2.75 -2.96 6.50
CA ALA A 95 -3.72 -2.35 5.62
C ALA A 95 -4.16 -1.02 6.19
N TYR A 96 -5.03 -0.33 5.47
CA TYR A 96 -5.69 0.86 5.95
C TYR A 96 -7.10 0.94 5.37
N ASP A 97 -8.01 1.56 6.11
CA ASP A 97 -9.36 1.89 5.62
C ASP A 97 -9.41 3.36 5.29
N VAL A 98 -9.66 3.68 4.02
CA VAL A 98 -9.84 5.04 3.51
C VAL A 98 -11.18 5.56 4.01
N ASN A 99 -11.20 6.17 5.19
CA ASN A 99 -12.46 6.69 5.69
C ASN A 99 -12.81 7.99 4.94
N SER A 100 -14.05 8.08 4.44
CA SER A 100 -14.61 9.35 4.00
C SER A 100 -14.85 10.23 5.22
N ASP A 101 -14.49 11.50 5.13
CA ASP A 101 -14.78 12.56 6.11
C ASP A 101 -16.24 12.44 6.62
N ASP A 102 -16.41 11.80 7.78
CA ASP A 102 -17.67 11.86 8.53
C ASP A 102 -17.47 13.02 9.50
N ASP A 103 -18.04 14.18 9.17
CA ASP A 103 -18.01 15.40 9.99
C ASP A 103 -18.56 15.19 11.42
N THR A 104 -19.18 14.03 11.70
CA THR A 104 -19.66 13.65 13.03
C THR A 104 -18.69 12.76 13.82
N ALA A 105 -17.58 12.33 13.23
CA ALA A 105 -16.58 11.48 13.86
C ALA A 105 -15.47 12.30 14.51
N ALA A 106 -14.99 11.85 15.69
CA ALA A 106 -13.85 12.48 16.36
C ALA A 106 -12.49 12.22 15.67
N LEU A 107 -12.50 11.51 14.53
CA LEU A 107 -11.35 11.03 13.78
C LEU A 107 -11.65 11.05 12.27
N SER A 108 -10.98 11.93 11.53
CA SER A 108 -10.92 11.97 10.05
C SER A 108 -9.62 11.31 9.54
N GLY A 109 -9.60 10.88 8.28
CA GLY A 109 -8.45 10.26 7.61
C GLY A 109 -8.47 8.73 7.52
N ASP A 110 -7.38 8.16 7.02
CA ASP A 110 -7.18 6.71 6.93
C ASP A 110 -7.01 6.07 8.31
N ARG A 111 -7.63 4.91 8.50
CA ARG A 111 -7.43 4.09 9.71
C ARG A 111 -6.43 2.98 9.42
N PRO A 112 -5.23 2.97 10.03
CA PRO A 112 -4.30 1.85 9.89
C PRO A 112 -4.89 0.58 10.50
N ILE A 113 -4.67 -0.55 9.84
CA ILE A 113 -5.23 -1.86 10.19
C ILE A 113 -4.10 -2.89 10.25
N ILE A 114 -4.07 -3.67 11.33
CA ILE A 114 -3.16 -4.80 11.53
C ILE A 114 -3.99 -6.07 11.60
N VAL A 115 -3.69 -7.03 10.73
CA VAL A 115 -4.45 -8.27 10.64
C VAL A 115 -3.50 -9.46 10.75
N ASP A 116 -3.84 -10.36 11.67
CA ASP A 116 -3.34 -11.72 11.69
C ASP A 116 -4.39 -12.59 11.00
N LEU A 117 -4.08 -13.04 9.79
CA LEU A 117 -5.03 -13.79 8.98
C LEU A 117 -5.39 -15.17 9.59
N LYS A 118 -4.60 -15.67 10.55
CA LYS A 118 -4.95 -16.89 11.31
C LYS A 118 -5.92 -16.61 12.46
N GLY A 119 -5.97 -15.37 12.93
CA GLY A 119 -6.76 -14.94 14.06
C GLY A 119 -8.15 -14.45 13.66
N PRO A 120 -9.13 -14.51 14.56
CA PRO A 120 -10.46 -13.96 14.31
C PRO A 120 -10.52 -12.43 14.47
N LYS A 121 -9.44 -11.81 14.97
CA LYS A 121 -9.42 -10.40 15.35
C LYS A 121 -8.55 -9.58 14.42
N THR A 122 -9.10 -8.47 13.98
CA THR A 122 -8.38 -7.38 13.34
C THR A 122 -8.15 -6.29 14.38
N TYR A 123 -7.07 -5.52 14.23
CA TYR A 123 -6.70 -4.43 15.14
C TYR A 123 -6.49 -3.15 14.34
N THR A 124 -6.64 -2.01 15.01
CA THR A 124 -6.38 -0.69 14.42
C THR A 124 -5.49 0.13 15.35
N LEU A 125 -4.77 1.09 14.76
CA LEU A 125 -4.03 2.09 15.52
C LEU A 125 -4.91 3.29 15.80
N VAL A 126 -5.01 3.64 17.08
CA VAL A 126 -5.84 4.75 17.54
C VAL A 126 -4.95 5.78 18.21
N PRO A 127 -5.02 7.05 17.81
CA PRO A 127 -4.33 8.14 18.50
C PRO A 127 -4.68 8.13 19.99
N ASP A 128 -3.65 8.25 20.83
CA ASP A 128 -3.79 8.36 22.28
C ASP A 128 -2.69 9.24 22.89
N ASP A 129 -2.69 9.34 24.22
CA ASP A 129 -1.71 10.15 24.98
C ASP A 129 -0.55 9.31 25.54
N SER A 130 -0.32 8.11 24.98
CA SER A 130 0.81 7.27 25.38
C SER A 130 2.14 7.87 24.92
N GLU A 131 3.25 7.32 25.43
CA GLU A 131 4.61 7.68 25.00
C GLU A 131 4.78 7.62 23.47
N HIS A 132 4.14 6.64 22.83
CA HIS A 132 4.21 6.44 21.38
C HIS A 132 3.15 7.25 20.61
N GLY A 133 2.20 7.87 21.30
CA GLY A 133 1.10 8.65 20.73
C GLY A 133 -0.02 7.83 20.08
N TYR A 134 0.06 6.50 20.17
CA TYR A 134 -0.94 5.57 19.66
C TYR A 134 -1.09 4.36 20.61
N ARG A 135 -2.30 3.78 20.61
CA ARG A 135 -2.57 2.44 21.13
C ARG A 135 -3.13 1.55 20.04
N ILE A 136 -3.05 0.24 20.27
CA ILE A 136 -3.61 -0.77 19.38
C ILE A 136 -4.87 -1.34 20.02
N GLU A 137 -5.99 -1.23 19.32
CA GLU A 137 -7.29 -1.67 19.80
C GLU A 137 -7.89 -2.72 18.85
N PRO A 138 -8.61 -3.73 19.38
CA PRO A 138 -9.41 -4.62 18.55
C PRO A 138 -10.45 -3.82 17.77
N MET A 139 -10.58 -4.14 16.48
CA MET A 139 -11.50 -3.52 15.55
C MET A 139 -12.35 -4.61 14.89
N THR A 140 -13.64 -4.31 14.69
CA THR A 140 -14.44 -5.05 13.72
C THR A 140 -14.14 -4.51 12.33
N VAL A 141 -13.74 -5.37 11.40
CA VAL A 141 -13.42 -4.95 10.03
C VAL A 141 -14.62 -4.22 9.42
N PRO A 142 -14.43 -3.10 8.71
CA PRO A 142 -15.48 -2.47 7.91
C PRO A 142 -16.18 -3.52 7.04
N GLN A 143 -17.47 -3.72 7.25
CA GLN A 143 -18.21 -4.78 6.59
C GLN A 143 -18.45 -4.43 5.12
N VAL A 144 -18.14 -5.36 4.22
CA VAL A 144 -18.55 -5.25 2.82
C VAL A 144 -20.07 -5.48 2.74
N GLY A 145 -20.82 -4.41 2.44
CA GLY A 145 -22.27 -4.47 2.22
C GLY A 145 -23.13 -4.39 3.48
N GLY A 146 -22.57 -4.06 4.65
CA GLY A 146 -23.33 -3.68 5.84
C GLY A 146 -23.60 -2.17 5.85
N MET A 147 -24.69 -1.72 6.48
CA MET A 147 -24.77 -0.33 6.93
C MET A 147 -23.51 -0.03 7.77
N PRO A 148 -22.84 1.13 7.61
CA PRO A 148 -21.72 1.51 8.44
C PRO A 148 -22.15 1.41 9.91
N THR A 149 -21.82 0.30 10.55
CA THR A 149 -22.01 0.16 11.98
C THR A 149 -20.83 0.89 12.55
N ALA A 150 -21.11 1.99 13.26
CA ALA A 150 -20.09 2.88 13.74
C ALA A 150 -19.16 2.11 14.70
N ASN A 151 -18.07 1.55 14.17
CA ASN A 151 -16.94 1.10 14.97
C ASN A 151 -16.21 2.35 15.44
N ARG A 152 -16.83 3.05 16.39
CA ARG A 152 -16.27 4.21 17.06
C ARG A 152 -15.24 3.70 18.05
N VAL A 153 -14.05 3.39 17.52
CA VAL A 153 -12.86 3.37 18.37
C VAL A 153 -12.38 4.81 18.42
N ASP A 154 -13.00 5.55 19.34
CA ASP A 154 -12.73 6.97 19.47
C ASP A 154 -11.28 7.19 19.98
N PRO A 155 -10.62 8.30 19.58
CA PRO A 155 -9.42 8.78 20.25
C PRO A 155 -9.60 8.93 21.76
N SER A 156 -8.53 9.22 22.50
CA SER A 156 -8.62 9.61 23.92
C SER A 156 -9.78 10.60 24.15
N ARG A 157 -10.51 10.44 25.27
CA ARG A 157 -11.68 11.28 25.58
C ARG A 157 -11.33 12.77 25.50
N GLY A 158 -12.00 13.49 24.60
CA GLY A 158 -11.84 14.94 24.42
C GLY A 158 -10.81 15.34 23.34
N THR A 159 -10.09 14.38 22.77
CA THR A 159 -9.17 14.63 21.65
C THR A 159 -9.92 14.51 20.34
N LEU A 160 -10.00 15.61 19.61
CA LEU A 160 -10.52 15.64 18.24
C LEU A 160 -9.32 15.54 17.29
N ILE A 161 -9.35 14.61 16.34
CA ILE A 161 -8.29 14.37 15.36
C ILE A 161 -8.80 14.75 13.98
N THR A 162 -8.20 15.78 13.37
CA THR A 162 -8.53 16.27 12.02
C THR A 162 -8.01 15.40 10.90
N GLU A 163 -6.97 14.61 11.15
CA GLU A 163 -6.34 13.79 10.13
C GLU A 163 -5.55 12.65 10.78
N GLN A 164 -5.65 11.45 10.23
CA GLN A 164 -4.81 10.29 10.55
C GLN A 164 -4.50 9.58 9.24
N PHE A 165 -3.27 9.10 9.07
CA PHE A 165 -2.95 8.32 7.88
C PHE A 165 -1.90 7.24 8.11
N THR A 166 -1.79 6.36 7.12
CA THR A 166 -0.64 5.47 6.88
C THR A 166 0.04 5.92 5.59
N SER A 167 1.36 6.09 5.58
CA SER A 167 2.08 6.43 4.33
C SER A 167 2.87 5.27 3.74
N ALA A 168 3.44 4.41 4.58
CA ALA A 168 4.16 3.22 4.16
C ALA A 168 4.24 2.21 5.31
N ALA A 169 4.32 0.92 4.97
CA ALA A 169 4.50 -0.15 5.94
C ALA A 169 5.40 -1.28 5.42
N THR A 170 6.06 -1.97 6.34
CA THR A 170 6.71 -3.26 6.09
C THR A 170 6.56 -4.17 7.31
N CYS A 171 6.73 -5.48 7.14
CA CYS A 171 6.68 -6.40 8.27
C CYS A 171 7.61 -7.61 8.04
N ASP A 172 8.08 -8.16 9.15
CA ASP A 172 8.84 -9.41 9.23
C ASP A 172 8.06 -10.43 10.09
N ASP A 173 8.71 -11.51 10.52
CA ASP A 173 8.06 -12.56 11.31
C ASP A 173 7.70 -12.14 12.75
N GLU A 174 8.37 -11.11 13.29
CA GLU A 174 8.24 -10.68 14.69
C GLU A 174 7.62 -9.28 14.82
N PHE A 175 7.93 -8.37 13.90
CA PHE A 175 7.57 -6.96 13.96
C PHE A 175 6.91 -6.46 12.68
N ALA A 176 5.98 -5.52 12.85
CA ALA A 176 5.54 -4.60 11.80
C ALA A 176 6.12 -3.21 12.04
N TYR A 177 6.40 -2.51 10.94
CA TYR A 177 6.88 -1.15 10.92
C TYR A 177 5.93 -0.32 10.07
N LEU A 178 5.50 0.82 10.59
CA LEU A 178 4.48 1.65 9.98
C LEU A 178 4.82 3.12 10.15
N ILE A 179 4.83 3.87 9.04
CA ILE A 179 4.79 5.34 9.11
C ILE A 179 3.34 5.78 9.21
N THR A 180 3.01 6.46 10.29
CA THR A 180 1.67 7.01 10.53
C THR A 180 1.76 8.46 10.97
N GLY A 181 0.78 9.25 10.53
CA GLY A 181 0.61 10.65 10.94
C GLY A 181 -0.68 10.85 11.71
N ARG A 182 -0.70 11.87 12.57
CA ARG A 182 -1.92 12.41 13.19
C ARG A 182 -1.84 13.93 13.27
N GLU A 183 -2.98 14.59 13.10
CA GLU A 183 -3.15 16.03 13.34
C GLU A 183 -4.31 16.28 14.29
N ASP A 184 -4.02 16.90 15.43
CA ASP A 184 -4.97 17.16 16.49
C ASP A 184 -5.70 18.49 16.30
N VAL A 185 -6.99 18.54 16.65
CA VAL A 185 -7.78 19.76 16.76
C VAL A 185 -7.74 20.25 18.21
N ALA A 186 -7.50 21.54 18.42
CA ALA A 186 -7.85 22.15 19.70
C ALA A 186 -8.22 23.63 19.54
N ASP A 187 -9.21 24.03 20.33
CA ASP A 187 -9.73 25.38 20.44
C ASP A 187 -8.60 26.42 20.60
N GLN A 188 -8.57 27.39 19.67
CA GLN A 188 -7.76 28.61 19.71
C GLN A 188 -6.22 28.46 19.59
N ARG A 189 -5.73 27.71 18.58
CA ARG A 189 -4.37 27.76 17.89
C ARG A 189 -3.10 27.51 18.73
N PRO A 190 -1.95 27.01 18.18
CA PRO A 190 -1.31 27.36 16.89
C PRO A 190 -1.68 26.48 15.69
N GLU A 191 -1.32 26.96 14.48
CA GLU A 191 -1.34 26.23 13.20
C GLU A 191 -0.25 25.14 13.17
N ASN A 192 -0.47 24.05 12.41
CA ASN A 192 0.45 22.94 12.17
C ASN A 192 0.79 22.12 13.44
N ARG A 193 -0.07 21.18 13.83
CA ARG A 193 0.19 20.25 14.96
C ARG A 193 0.37 18.80 14.51
N GLY A 194 0.50 18.58 13.21
CA GLY A 194 0.73 17.27 12.65
C GLY A 194 2.04 16.68 13.15
N ARG A 195 1.98 15.43 13.60
CA ARG A 195 3.14 14.61 13.94
C ARG A 195 3.14 13.38 13.06
N VAL A 196 4.29 13.06 12.47
CA VAL A 196 4.51 11.83 11.71
C VAL A 196 5.55 11.01 12.43
N SER A 197 5.21 9.76 12.72
CA SER A 197 6.06 8.83 13.46
C SER A 197 6.18 7.50 12.72
N LEU A 198 7.35 6.88 12.84
CA LEU A 198 7.53 5.48 12.51
C LEU A 198 7.36 4.65 13.78
N LEU A 199 6.47 3.67 13.74
CA LEU A 199 6.18 2.75 14.85
C LEU A 199 6.79 1.38 14.58
N LYS A 200 7.33 0.74 15.62
CA LYS A 200 7.69 -0.69 15.64
C LYS A 200 6.71 -1.42 16.53
N ILE A 201 6.03 -2.40 15.96
CA ILE A 201 4.92 -3.11 16.60
C ILE A 201 5.27 -4.59 16.66
N ARG A 202 5.29 -5.17 17.86
CA ARG A 202 5.47 -6.62 18.01
C ARG A 202 4.18 -7.35 17.66
N LEU A 203 4.25 -8.25 16.70
CA LEU A 203 3.08 -8.94 16.14
C LEU A 203 2.47 -9.96 17.11
N ALA A 204 3.30 -10.61 17.93
CA ALA A 204 2.86 -11.66 18.87
C ALA A 204 1.78 -11.18 19.86
N ASP A 205 1.95 -9.99 20.42
CA ASP A 205 1.05 -9.42 21.43
C ASP A 205 0.51 -8.02 21.08
N ARG A 206 0.79 -7.55 19.86
CA ARG A 206 0.25 -6.31 19.28
C ARG A 206 0.57 -5.09 20.14
N ARG A 207 1.82 -5.00 20.60
CA ARG A 207 2.31 -3.87 21.38
C ARG A 207 3.26 -3.02 20.55
N ILE A 208 3.13 -1.70 20.66
CA ILE A 208 4.16 -0.78 20.20
C ILE A 208 5.35 -0.92 21.15
N VAL A 209 6.52 -1.23 20.61
CA VAL A 209 7.75 -1.48 21.39
C VAL A 209 8.82 -0.43 21.17
N ALA A 210 8.71 0.36 20.09
CA ALA A 210 9.52 1.53 19.84
C ALA A 210 8.77 2.48 18.90
N SER A 211 9.13 3.76 18.96
CA SER A 211 8.65 4.79 18.04
C SER A 211 9.75 5.81 17.79
N THR A 212 9.87 6.32 16.57
CA THR A 212 10.71 7.48 16.26
C THR A 212 9.91 8.54 15.52
N VAL A 213 10.20 9.80 15.80
CA VAL A 213 9.50 10.94 15.20
C VAL A 213 10.21 11.34 13.92
N LEU A 214 9.49 11.31 12.80
CA LEU A 214 10.03 11.73 11.50
C LEU A 214 9.89 13.24 11.30
N GLY A 215 8.79 13.82 11.82
CA GLY A 215 8.55 15.25 11.84
C GLY A 215 7.38 15.66 12.70
N GLU A 216 7.40 16.92 13.11
CA GLU A 216 6.39 17.57 13.93
C GLU A 216 6.07 18.95 13.35
N ASN A 217 5.00 19.55 13.86
CA ASN A 217 4.50 20.84 13.43
C ASN A 217 4.16 20.89 11.93
N LEU A 218 3.50 19.84 11.44
CA LEU A 218 3.13 19.68 10.04
C LEU A 218 1.66 20.04 9.82
N ALA A 219 1.36 20.66 8.68
CA ALA A 219 -0.02 20.78 8.19
C ALA A 219 -0.33 19.49 7.42
N LEU A 220 -0.89 18.49 8.10
CA LEU A 220 -1.15 17.21 7.45
C LEU A 220 -2.38 17.36 6.58
N LYS A 221 -3.54 17.80 7.08
CA LYS A 221 -4.81 17.80 6.33
C LYS A 221 -4.72 18.46 4.95
N THR A 222 -3.92 19.50 4.79
CA THR A 222 -3.72 20.20 3.51
C THR A 222 -2.91 19.41 2.47
N ARG A 223 -2.32 18.28 2.87
CA ARG A 223 -1.41 17.43 2.09
C ARG A 223 -1.88 15.98 1.96
N GLU A 224 -3.16 15.72 2.24
CA GLU A 224 -3.79 14.39 2.24
C GLU A 224 -3.46 13.55 1.01
N SER A 225 -3.44 14.18 -0.16
CA SER A 225 -3.18 13.52 -1.45
C SER A 225 -1.74 13.06 -1.67
N THR A 226 -0.79 13.37 -0.78
CA THR A 226 0.65 13.18 -1.05
C THR A 226 1.40 12.34 -0.03
N TYR A 227 0.77 11.94 1.10
CA TYR A 227 1.50 11.21 2.15
C TYR A 227 2.16 9.91 1.66
N ARG A 228 1.49 9.19 0.75
CA ARG A 228 1.96 7.90 0.22
C ARG A 228 2.92 8.03 -0.95
N ALA A 229 2.86 9.13 -1.69
CA ALA A 229 3.57 9.29 -2.94
C ALA A 229 5.09 9.43 -2.70
N GLY A 230 5.84 8.34 -2.86
CA GLY A 230 7.29 8.30 -2.61
C GLY A 230 7.68 7.92 -1.17
N SER A 231 6.71 7.59 -0.32
CA SER A 231 6.98 7.01 1.00
C SER A 231 7.22 5.51 0.86
N SER A 232 8.23 4.99 1.55
CA SER A 232 8.54 3.57 1.57
C SER A 232 9.27 3.17 2.84
N ILE A 233 9.11 1.91 3.24
CA ILE A 233 9.94 1.28 4.27
C ILE A 233 10.47 -0.03 3.69
N LYS A 234 11.79 -0.22 3.76
CA LYS A 234 12.42 -1.47 3.35
C LYS A 234 13.39 -1.97 4.41
N MET A 235 13.26 -3.24 4.75
CA MET A 235 14.24 -3.91 5.61
C MET A 235 15.52 -4.18 4.81
N THR A 236 16.68 -3.97 5.42
CA THR A 236 17.96 -4.43 4.87
C THR A 236 17.99 -5.96 4.80
N SER A 237 18.78 -6.53 3.89
CA SER A 237 18.84 -7.99 3.68
C SER A 237 19.33 -8.77 4.92
N ASP A 238 20.12 -8.12 5.78
CA ASP A 238 20.60 -8.66 7.05
C ASP A 238 19.61 -8.45 8.22
N GLY A 239 18.49 -7.77 7.99
CA GLY A 239 17.47 -7.47 9.01
C GLY A 239 17.89 -6.46 10.08
N THR A 240 19.04 -5.78 9.91
CA THR A 240 19.59 -4.90 10.96
C THR A 240 19.11 -3.45 10.87
N GLY A 241 18.62 -3.03 9.71
CA GLY A 241 18.23 -1.65 9.43
C GLY A 241 16.95 -1.53 8.63
N LEU A 242 16.30 -0.38 8.79
CA LEU A 242 15.15 0.07 8.01
C LEU A 242 15.59 1.24 7.15
N LEU A 243 15.41 1.10 5.84
CA LEU A 243 15.56 2.17 4.85
C LEU A 243 14.20 2.83 4.72
N VAL A 244 14.14 4.13 5.00
CA VAL A 244 12.89 4.88 5.08
C VAL A 244 12.95 6.07 4.14
N THR A 245 11.99 6.15 3.22
CA THR A 245 11.65 7.39 2.53
C THR A 245 10.29 7.86 2.99
N SER A 246 10.14 9.17 3.18
CA SER A 246 8.88 9.79 3.55
C SER A 246 8.71 11.06 2.75
N SER A 247 7.52 11.29 2.23
CA SER A 247 7.18 12.52 1.50
C SER A 247 6.82 13.66 2.46
N ILE A 248 6.26 13.31 3.63
CA ILE A 248 5.79 14.27 4.63
C ILE A 248 6.17 13.80 6.04
N PRO A 249 7.19 14.42 6.67
CA PRO A 249 8.12 15.36 6.04
C PRO A 249 8.98 14.67 4.99
N HIS A 250 9.55 15.44 4.07
CA HIS A 250 10.45 14.95 3.03
C HIS A 250 11.76 14.47 3.69
N ARG A 251 11.90 13.14 3.85
CA ARG A 251 12.99 12.50 4.60
C ARG A 251 13.47 11.23 3.91
N ALA A 252 14.76 10.96 4.06
CA ALA A 252 15.42 9.75 3.60
C ALA A 252 16.42 9.31 4.68
N LEU A 253 16.14 8.18 5.33
CA LEU A 253 16.79 7.75 6.56
C LEU A 253 17.21 6.28 6.50
N ARG A 254 18.25 5.94 7.26
CA ARG A 254 18.47 4.58 7.78
C ARG A 254 18.26 4.60 9.28
N LEU A 255 17.42 3.69 9.76
CA LEU A 255 17.17 3.50 11.18
C LEU A 255 17.61 2.10 11.61
N SER A 256 18.02 1.93 12.86
CA SER A 256 18.24 0.60 13.42
C SER A 256 16.91 -0.15 13.55
N ALA A 257 16.84 -1.38 13.03
CA ALA A 257 15.66 -2.22 13.25
C ALA A 257 15.47 -2.59 14.73
N LYS A 258 16.51 -2.48 15.57
CA LYS A 258 16.47 -2.83 16.99
C LYS A 258 15.57 -1.88 17.79
N ASP A 259 15.85 -0.58 17.71
CA ASP A 259 15.27 0.47 18.56
C ASP A 259 14.82 1.73 17.80
N LEU A 260 14.86 1.70 16.46
CA LEU A 260 14.54 2.84 15.58
C LEU A 260 15.46 4.06 15.72
N SER A 261 16.65 3.90 16.32
CA SER A 261 17.66 4.97 16.36
C SER A 261 18.15 5.32 14.96
N VAL A 262 18.36 6.62 14.71
CA VAL A 262 18.85 7.12 13.42
C VAL A 262 20.31 6.72 13.24
N GLN A 263 20.60 5.98 12.17
CA GLN A 263 21.95 5.58 11.77
C GLN A 263 22.47 6.46 10.62
N PHE A 264 21.56 6.94 9.76
CA PHE A 264 21.84 7.88 8.69
C PHE A 264 20.60 8.76 8.46
N ASP A 265 20.82 10.07 8.26
CA ASP A 265 19.81 11.02 7.82
C ASP A 265 20.38 11.84 6.66
N LEU A 266 19.77 11.74 5.48
CA LEU A 266 20.22 12.48 4.30
C LEU A 266 20.26 13.99 4.54
N ALA A 267 19.31 14.52 5.31
CA ALA A 267 19.23 15.95 5.60
C ALA A 267 20.40 16.45 6.47
N SER A 268 21.16 15.55 7.11
CA SER A 268 22.39 15.90 7.82
C SER A 268 23.59 16.06 6.90
N THR A 269 23.50 15.55 5.66
CA THR A 269 24.59 15.52 4.68
C THR A 269 24.38 16.55 3.57
N THR A 270 23.13 16.79 3.17
CA THR A 270 22.79 17.72 2.08
C THR A 270 21.44 18.40 2.30
N SER A 271 21.31 19.61 1.76
CA SER A 271 20.05 20.37 1.67
C SER A 271 19.41 20.28 0.28
N GLN A 272 19.99 19.50 -0.62
CA GLN A 272 19.51 19.34 -1.99
C GLN A 272 18.18 18.56 -2.00
N ASN A 273 17.27 18.95 -2.89
CA ASN A 273 16.03 18.21 -3.10
C ASN A 273 16.31 16.81 -3.66
N PHE A 274 15.43 15.86 -3.37
CA PHE A 274 15.58 14.48 -3.81
C PHE A 274 14.23 13.86 -4.15
N CYS A 275 14.24 12.79 -4.93
CA CYS A 275 13.09 11.90 -5.10
C CYS A 275 13.44 10.46 -4.69
N ALA A 276 12.47 9.74 -4.14
CA ALA A 276 12.63 8.33 -3.83
C ALA A 276 12.71 7.51 -5.13
N LEU A 277 13.62 6.53 -5.18
CA LEU A 277 13.67 5.58 -6.28
C LEU A 277 12.80 4.36 -5.97
N GLU A 278 12.32 3.70 -7.02
CA GLU A 278 11.61 2.44 -6.88
C GLU A 278 12.47 1.43 -6.12
N GLY A 279 11.80 0.55 -5.39
CA GLY A 279 12.46 -0.46 -4.56
C GLY A 279 12.97 0.05 -3.21
N GLY A 280 12.92 1.37 -2.92
CA GLY A 280 13.09 1.91 -1.56
C GLY A 280 14.49 1.79 -0.95
N GLU A 281 15.52 1.48 -1.75
CA GLU A 281 16.90 1.34 -1.25
C GLU A 281 17.75 2.62 -1.38
N ALA A 282 17.31 3.58 -2.20
CA ALA A 282 18.07 4.77 -2.55
C ALA A 282 17.14 5.93 -2.92
N VAL A 283 17.73 7.13 -2.98
CA VAL A 283 17.09 8.34 -3.52
C VAL A 283 17.97 8.97 -4.60
N ALA A 284 17.36 9.73 -5.50
CA ALA A 284 18.08 10.56 -6.47
C ALA A 284 18.07 12.02 -6.03
N LEU A 285 19.24 12.64 -5.92
CA LEU A 285 19.40 14.08 -5.70
C LEU A 285 19.09 14.84 -7.00
N LEU A 286 18.40 15.96 -6.87
CA LEU A 286 17.91 16.76 -8.00
C LEU A 286 18.69 18.06 -8.13
N SER A 287 18.86 18.53 -9.36
CA SER A 287 19.35 19.88 -9.65
C SER A 287 18.47 20.96 -8.99
N ASP A 288 18.97 22.18 -8.88
CA ASP A 288 18.23 23.32 -8.29
C ASP A 288 16.89 23.61 -8.99
N ASP A 289 16.77 23.26 -10.29
CA ASP A 289 15.54 23.39 -11.07
C ASP A 289 14.63 22.14 -11.02
N GLU A 290 15.04 21.14 -10.24
CA GLU A 290 14.36 19.85 -10.00
C GLU A 290 14.11 18.98 -11.25
N LYS A 291 14.74 19.31 -12.38
CA LYS A 291 14.51 18.61 -13.66
C LYS A 291 15.48 17.48 -13.92
N VAL A 292 16.66 17.51 -13.30
CA VAL A 292 17.76 16.61 -13.62
C VAL A 292 18.23 15.92 -12.35
N GLN A 293 18.43 14.61 -12.43
CA GLN A 293 19.06 13.86 -11.35
C GLN A 293 20.57 14.02 -11.45
N THR A 294 21.21 14.33 -10.31
CA THR A 294 22.64 14.68 -10.24
C THR A 294 23.48 13.64 -9.50
N ALA A 295 22.87 12.91 -8.57
CA ALA A 295 23.52 11.82 -7.85
C ALA A 295 22.49 10.84 -7.29
N ILE A 296 22.91 9.61 -7.05
CA ILE A 296 22.13 8.60 -6.32
C ILE A 296 22.74 8.42 -4.94
N VAL A 297 21.92 8.46 -3.89
CA VAL A 297 22.37 8.17 -2.52
C VAL A 297 21.76 6.86 -2.05
N THR A 298 22.61 5.88 -1.74
CA THR A 298 22.20 4.60 -1.16
C THR A 298 21.92 4.76 0.33
N LEU A 299 20.70 4.42 0.76
CA LEU A 299 20.31 4.63 2.17
C LEU A 299 21.01 3.65 3.12
N THR A 300 21.46 2.50 2.61
CA THR A 300 22.16 1.49 3.42
C THR A 300 23.43 2.06 4.03
N ASP A 301 24.27 2.76 3.28
CA ASP A 301 25.60 3.21 3.73
C ASP A 301 25.79 4.73 3.61
N GLY A 302 24.82 5.45 3.05
CA GLY A 302 24.88 6.89 2.84
C GLY A 302 25.84 7.30 1.73
N VAL A 303 26.27 6.36 0.87
CA VAL A 303 27.21 6.65 -0.22
C VAL A 303 26.50 7.41 -1.34
N THR A 304 27.14 8.48 -1.81
CA THR A 304 26.68 9.29 -2.94
C THR A 304 27.41 8.90 -4.22
N HIS A 305 26.66 8.54 -5.25
CA HIS A 305 27.14 8.18 -6.57
C HIS A 305 26.75 9.27 -7.57
N PRO A 306 27.68 10.12 -8.03
CA PRO A 306 27.41 11.10 -9.06
C PRO A 306 26.91 10.44 -10.34
N ILE A 307 25.89 11.02 -10.97
CA ILE A 307 25.38 10.56 -12.25
C ILE A 307 25.25 11.74 -13.21
N GLU A 308 25.42 11.47 -14.50
CA GLU A 308 25.33 12.47 -15.54
C GLU A 308 24.51 11.91 -16.70
N ASN A 309 23.46 12.64 -17.09
CA ASN A 309 22.57 12.26 -18.20
C ASN A 309 21.93 10.87 -18.03
N VAL A 310 21.53 10.57 -16.79
CA VAL A 310 20.88 9.33 -16.41
C VAL A 310 19.54 9.65 -15.76
N SER A 311 18.50 8.90 -16.12
CA SER A 311 17.24 8.88 -15.39
C SER A 311 17.13 7.55 -14.62
N ALA A 312 17.48 7.60 -13.34
CA ALA A 312 17.40 6.50 -12.41
C ALA A 312 15.96 6.12 -12.10
N ARG A 313 15.72 4.81 -12.04
CA ARG A 313 14.37 4.25 -11.87
C ARG A 313 14.25 3.40 -10.62
N LEU A 314 15.17 2.46 -10.43
CA LEU A 314 15.11 1.44 -9.39
C LEU A 314 16.52 1.19 -8.85
N VAL A 315 16.66 1.05 -7.54
CA VAL A 315 17.85 0.45 -6.93
C VAL A 315 17.46 -0.85 -6.22
N HIS A 316 18.16 -1.94 -6.56
CA HIS A 316 17.97 -3.22 -5.88
C HIS A 316 19.29 -3.95 -5.64
N GLN A 317 19.57 -4.25 -4.37
CA GLN A 317 20.76 -4.97 -3.88
C GLN A 317 22.06 -4.46 -4.53
N GLY A 318 22.25 -3.14 -4.53
CA GLY A 318 23.48 -2.50 -5.03
C GLY A 318 23.53 -2.28 -6.55
N TYR A 319 22.46 -2.59 -7.29
CA TYR A 319 22.36 -2.29 -8.72
C TYR A 319 21.35 -1.18 -8.96
N LEU A 320 21.80 -0.13 -9.64
CA LEU A 320 20.96 0.93 -10.19
C LEU A 320 20.47 0.51 -11.57
N TYR A 321 19.17 0.56 -11.81
CA TYR A 321 18.56 0.44 -13.13
C TYR A 321 18.08 1.81 -13.60
N ALA A 322 18.48 2.18 -14.81
CA ALA A 322 18.26 3.51 -15.33
C ALA A 322 18.12 3.53 -16.86
N VAL A 323 17.71 4.69 -17.37
CA VAL A 323 17.66 4.97 -18.81
C VAL A 323 18.57 6.13 -19.16
N ASP A 324 19.13 6.10 -20.36
CA ASP A 324 19.93 7.21 -20.88
C ASP A 324 19.02 8.41 -21.19
N SER A 325 19.30 9.55 -20.57
CA SER A 325 18.47 10.75 -20.75
C SER A 325 18.87 11.61 -21.94
N HIS A 326 19.96 11.30 -22.66
CA HIS A 326 20.31 11.99 -23.91
C HIS A 326 19.38 11.63 -25.06
N THR A 327 18.87 10.40 -25.06
CA THR A 327 17.93 9.96 -26.08
C THR A 327 16.60 10.67 -25.86
N HIS A 328 16.16 11.46 -26.84
CA HIS A 328 14.91 12.21 -26.79
C HIS A 328 13.70 11.41 -27.31
N GLU A 329 13.93 10.24 -27.92
CA GLU A 329 12.89 9.39 -28.49
C GLU A 329 12.98 7.95 -27.93
N PRO A 330 11.85 7.35 -27.49
CA PRO A 330 11.79 5.95 -27.09
C PRO A 330 12.06 4.99 -28.27
N PRO A 331 12.58 3.77 -28.01
CA PRO A 331 12.93 3.22 -26.70
C PRO A 331 14.24 3.81 -26.16
N TYR A 332 14.22 4.31 -24.93
CA TYR A 332 15.43 4.81 -24.28
C TYR A 332 16.37 3.63 -23.97
N PRO A 333 17.68 3.72 -24.28
CA PRO A 333 18.64 2.70 -23.88
C PRO A 333 18.57 2.50 -22.36
N GLU A 334 18.24 1.28 -21.95
CA GLU A 334 18.24 0.92 -20.53
C GLU A 334 19.54 0.20 -20.18
N PHE A 335 20.05 0.48 -19.00
CA PHE A 335 21.26 -0.13 -18.48
C PHE A 335 21.14 -0.35 -16.97
N SER A 336 22.09 -1.11 -16.43
CA SER A 336 22.32 -1.19 -15.00
C SER A 336 23.72 -0.73 -14.64
N ILE A 337 23.90 -0.21 -13.43
CA ILE A 337 25.19 0.16 -12.87
C ILE A 337 25.35 -0.58 -11.54
N ASN A 338 26.46 -1.30 -11.38
CA ASN A 338 26.87 -1.80 -10.08
C ASN A 338 27.39 -0.62 -9.26
N LEU A 339 26.66 -0.22 -8.21
CA LEU A 339 26.98 0.96 -7.42
C LEU A 339 28.30 0.81 -6.64
N ALA A 340 28.72 -0.42 -6.33
CA ALA A 340 29.98 -0.66 -5.64
C ALA A 340 31.22 -0.49 -6.55
N THR A 341 31.09 -0.84 -7.84
CA THR A 341 32.23 -0.82 -8.78
C THR A 341 32.16 0.30 -9.82
N GLY A 342 30.99 0.90 -10.01
CA GLY A 342 30.71 1.83 -11.11
C GLY A 342 30.57 1.14 -12.48
N GLU A 343 30.61 -0.19 -12.55
CA GLU A 343 30.53 -0.93 -13.80
C GLU A 343 29.13 -0.80 -14.41
N ARG A 344 29.07 -0.29 -15.64
CA ARG A 344 27.84 -0.18 -16.44
C ARG A 344 27.65 -1.43 -17.29
N THR A 345 26.43 -1.93 -17.31
CA THR A 345 25.99 -3.07 -18.13
C THR A 345 24.75 -2.67 -18.91
N ASP A 346 24.89 -2.53 -20.24
CA ASP A 346 23.77 -2.24 -21.12
C ASP A 346 22.85 -3.47 -21.25
N LEU A 347 21.54 -3.23 -21.32
CA LEU A 347 20.53 -4.28 -21.41
C LEU A 347 20.28 -4.61 -22.89
N THR A 348 20.62 -5.82 -23.31
CA THR A 348 20.79 -6.16 -24.74
C THR A 348 19.58 -6.85 -25.38
N ASP A 349 18.61 -7.31 -24.59
CA ASP A 349 17.46 -8.11 -25.05
C ASP A 349 16.12 -7.38 -24.87
N LEU A 350 16.15 -6.06 -24.92
CA LEU A 350 14.96 -5.22 -24.85
C LEU A 350 14.14 -5.31 -26.16
N PRO A 351 12.81 -5.45 -26.09
CA PRO A 351 11.96 -5.47 -27.26
C PRO A 351 11.95 -4.12 -27.99
N ALA A 352 12.22 -4.09 -29.30
CA ALA A 352 12.30 -2.84 -30.06
C ALA A 352 10.98 -2.39 -30.72
N GLU A 353 10.10 -3.31 -31.14
CA GLU A 353 8.89 -2.98 -31.92
C GLU A 353 7.59 -3.04 -31.12
N GLY A 354 6.83 -1.93 -31.17
CA GLY A 354 5.48 -1.84 -30.60
C GLY A 354 5.46 -1.98 -29.07
N GLU A 355 6.59 -1.74 -28.41
CA GLU A 355 6.69 -1.76 -26.95
C GLU A 355 6.05 -0.51 -26.34
N ASP A 356 5.41 -0.69 -25.18
CA ASP A 356 4.96 0.45 -24.39
C ASP A 356 6.15 1.31 -23.96
N LYS A 357 6.02 2.63 -24.10
CA LYS A 357 7.06 3.61 -23.80
C LYS A 357 7.38 3.68 -22.30
N HIS A 358 6.50 3.17 -21.43
CA HIS A 358 6.66 3.23 -19.99
C HIS A 358 6.71 1.83 -19.37
N ALA A 359 7.91 1.26 -19.27
CA ALA A 359 8.11 0.02 -18.54
C ALA A 359 7.95 0.22 -17.04
N THR A 360 7.19 -0.62 -16.34
CA THR A 360 7.20 -0.66 -14.87
C THR A 360 8.32 -1.58 -14.39
N LEU A 361 9.06 -1.17 -13.36
CA LEU A 361 10.12 -1.97 -12.75
C LEU A 361 9.73 -2.35 -11.33
N THR A 362 9.78 -3.64 -11.01
CA THR A 362 9.70 -4.14 -9.65
C THR A 362 10.85 -5.09 -9.39
N ALA A 363 11.21 -5.30 -8.12
CA ALA A 363 12.34 -6.14 -7.79
C ALA A 363 12.14 -6.89 -6.48
N SER A 364 12.61 -8.14 -6.44
CA SER A 364 12.53 -9.01 -5.28
C SER A 364 13.56 -10.14 -5.40
N ASN A 365 14.13 -10.54 -4.27
CA ASN A 365 15.06 -11.67 -4.16
C ASN A 365 16.22 -11.67 -5.17
N GLY A 366 16.76 -10.50 -5.50
CA GLY A 366 17.89 -10.38 -6.43
C GLY A 366 17.51 -10.47 -7.92
N TYR A 367 16.22 -10.35 -8.22
CA TYR A 367 15.67 -10.29 -9.57
C TYR A 367 14.93 -8.98 -9.78
N VAL A 368 14.98 -8.50 -11.03
CA VAL A 368 14.18 -7.38 -11.51
C VAL A 368 13.17 -7.88 -12.54
N ILE A 369 11.93 -7.47 -12.36
CA ILE A 369 10.84 -7.65 -13.31
C ILE A 369 10.66 -6.32 -14.04
N ARG A 370 10.75 -6.36 -15.36
CA ARG A 370 10.40 -5.25 -16.26
C ARG A 370 9.12 -5.61 -17.00
N MET A 371 8.09 -4.80 -16.82
CA MET A 371 6.76 -5.04 -17.39
C MET A 371 6.35 -3.90 -18.32
N THR A 372 6.10 -4.25 -19.57
CA THR A 372 5.48 -3.46 -20.64
C THR A 372 4.31 -4.28 -21.20
N ASN A 373 4.10 -4.29 -22.52
CA ASN A 373 3.42 -5.40 -23.17
C ASN A 373 4.26 -6.70 -23.19
N TYR A 374 5.50 -6.66 -22.70
CA TYR A 374 6.33 -7.82 -22.39
C TYR A 374 6.50 -7.98 -20.87
N ILE A 375 6.76 -9.21 -20.43
CA ILE A 375 7.32 -9.48 -19.11
C ILE A 375 8.73 -9.99 -19.32
N GLN A 376 9.68 -9.24 -18.75
CA GLN A 376 11.09 -9.62 -18.70
C GLN A 376 11.54 -9.79 -17.26
N VAL A 377 12.23 -10.89 -16.97
CA VAL A 377 12.80 -11.14 -15.64
C VAL A 377 14.29 -11.37 -15.79
N ARG A 378 15.08 -10.59 -15.05
CA ARG A 378 16.54 -10.66 -15.09
C ARG A 378 17.09 -10.78 -13.67
N LYS A 379 18.24 -11.43 -13.53
CA LYS A 379 19.02 -11.34 -12.30
C LYS A 379 19.61 -9.92 -12.18
N ASN A 380 19.79 -9.44 -10.96
CA ASN A 380 20.45 -8.16 -10.72
C ASN A 380 21.78 -8.04 -11.48
N GLY A 381 21.97 -6.93 -12.18
CA GLY A 381 23.16 -6.64 -13.00
C GLY A 381 23.28 -7.43 -14.31
N SER A 382 22.37 -8.36 -14.62
CA SER A 382 22.46 -9.15 -15.85
C SER A 382 22.07 -8.31 -17.08
N ALA A 383 22.93 -8.34 -18.11
CA ALA A 383 22.67 -7.72 -19.42
C ALA A 383 21.47 -8.34 -20.15
N THR A 384 21.23 -9.64 -19.93
CA THR A 384 20.16 -10.41 -20.58
C THR A 384 19.12 -10.87 -19.57
N ALA A 385 17.86 -10.92 -20.00
CA ALA A 385 16.78 -11.51 -19.22
C ALA A 385 16.86 -13.05 -19.24
N LEU A 386 16.54 -13.64 -18.10
CA LEU A 386 16.33 -15.07 -17.94
C LEU A 386 15.04 -15.52 -18.62
N LEU A 387 14.06 -14.62 -18.69
CA LEU A 387 12.77 -14.84 -19.28
C LEU A 387 12.33 -13.57 -20.01
N THR A 388 11.93 -13.72 -21.26
CA THR A 388 11.21 -12.70 -22.03
C THR A 388 9.94 -13.33 -22.61
N ARG A 389 8.79 -12.68 -22.39
CA ARG A 389 7.48 -13.12 -22.88
C ARG A 389 6.67 -11.94 -23.37
N LYS A 390 6.12 -12.03 -24.58
CA LYS A 390 5.21 -11.02 -25.16
C LYS A 390 3.78 -11.36 -24.79
N SER A 391 2.99 -10.37 -24.36
CA SER A 391 1.54 -10.51 -24.29
C SER A 391 0.96 -10.67 -25.70
N THR A 392 0.12 -11.69 -25.90
CA THR A 392 -0.65 -11.92 -27.14
C THR A 392 -2.14 -11.88 -26.85
N GLU A 393 -2.98 -11.95 -27.90
CA GLU A 393 -4.43 -12.07 -27.73
C GLU A 393 -4.81 -13.35 -26.95
N GLN A 394 -4.05 -14.44 -27.12
CA GLN A 394 -4.29 -15.71 -26.44
C GLN A 394 -3.62 -15.80 -25.05
N GLU A 395 -2.48 -15.13 -24.86
CA GLU A 395 -1.72 -15.11 -23.61
C GLU A 395 -1.35 -13.67 -23.24
N SER A 396 -2.26 -12.97 -22.58
CA SER A 396 -2.00 -11.64 -22.02
C SER A 396 -1.68 -11.75 -20.53
N TYR A 397 -0.56 -11.14 -20.12
CA TYR A 397 -0.09 -11.17 -18.74
C TYR A 397 -0.61 -9.95 -17.98
N LYS A 398 -1.19 -10.19 -16.80
CA LYS A 398 -1.81 -9.16 -15.96
C LYS A 398 -0.86 -8.62 -14.90
N SER A 399 -0.07 -9.49 -14.28
CA SER A 399 0.89 -9.11 -13.24
C SER A 399 1.91 -10.22 -13.01
N ALA A 400 3.00 -9.87 -12.33
CA ALA A 400 4.05 -10.81 -11.95
C ALA A 400 4.54 -10.52 -10.53
N ALA A 401 4.82 -11.58 -9.78
CA ALA A 401 5.39 -11.50 -8.44
C ALA A 401 6.44 -12.60 -8.25
N ILE A 402 7.40 -12.38 -7.35
CA ILE A 402 8.46 -13.35 -7.03
C ILE A 402 8.37 -13.74 -5.57
N TYR A 403 8.41 -15.05 -5.31
CA TYR A 403 8.55 -15.61 -3.97
C TYR A 403 9.60 -16.73 -3.99
N GLY A 404 10.65 -16.59 -3.17
CA GLY A 404 11.86 -17.40 -3.29
C GLY A 404 12.48 -17.27 -4.69
N SER A 405 12.77 -18.40 -5.34
CA SER A 405 13.22 -18.46 -6.74
C SER A 405 12.08 -18.78 -7.73
N ILE A 406 10.83 -18.49 -7.36
CA ILE A 406 9.65 -18.81 -8.17
C ILE A 406 9.00 -17.51 -8.65
N LEU A 407 8.85 -17.40 -9.96
CA LEU A 407 8.06 -16.36 -10.61
C LEU A 407 6.61 -16.83 -10.75
N TYR A 408 5.69 -16.03 -10.24
CA TYR A 408 4.26 -16.18 -10.42
C TYR A 408 3.81 -15.22 -11.51
N LEU A 409 3.26 -15.76 -12.59
CA LEU A 409 2.65 -14.98 -13.66
C LEU A 409 1.14 -15.17 -13.61
N ALA A 410 0.41 -14.08 -13.36
CA ALA A 410 -1.04 -14.07 -13.50
C ALA A 410 -1.39 -13.69 -14.94
N LEU A 411 -2.16 -14.54 -15.61
CA LEU A 411 -2.62 -14.36 -16.97
C LEU A 411 -4.11 -14.01 -17.01
N ASN A 412 -4.52 -13.31 -18.06
CA ASN A 412 -5.92 -13.12 -18.38
C ASN A 412 -6.65 -14.45 -18.54
N GLY A 413 -7.95 -14.44 -18.22
CA GLY A 413 -8.75 -15.67 -18.16
C GLY A 413 -8.63 -16.43 -16.84
N GLY A 414 -7.93 -15.88 -15.84
CA GLY A 414 -7.80 -16.52 -14.53
C GLY A 414 -6.87 -17.73 -14.58
N ARG A 415 -5.68 -17.57 -15.17
CA ARG A 415 -4.65 -18.60 -15.23
C ARG A 415 -3.40 -18.14 -14.47
N LEU A 416 -2.73 -19.10 -13.85
CA LEU A 416 -1.50 -18.93 -13.12
C LEU A 416 -0.41 -19.77 -13.77
N ARG A 417 0.76 -19.19 -14.00
CA ARG A 417 1.95 -19.91 -14.44
C ARG A 417 3.08 -19.70 -13.44
N LEU A 418 3.63 -20.79 -12.93
CA LEU A 418 4.80 -20.78 -12.05
C LEU A 418 6.04 -21.16 -12.84
N ILE A 419 7.10 -20.35 -12.73
CA ILE A 419 8.37 -20.58 -13.40
C ILE A 419 9.48 -20.60 -12.35
N ASN A 420 10.33 -21.61 -12.39
CA ASN A 420 11.53 -21.64 -11.56
C ASN A 420 12.60 -20.76 -12.22
N LEU A 421 13.04 -19.71 -11.53
CA LEU A 421 13.97 -18.72 -12.07
C LEU A 421 15.40 -19.26 -12.21
N ASP A 422 15.78 -20.29 -11.44
CA ASP A 422 17.10 -20.92 -11.54
C ASP A 422 17.27 -21.74 -12.83
N THR A 423 16.17 -22.30 -13.34
CA THR A 423 16.16 -23.20 -14.50
C THR A 423 15.42 -22.65 -15.72
N GLY A 424 14.64 -21.57 -15.55
CA GLY A 424 13.74 -21.02 -16.57
C GLY A 424 12.56 -21.93 -16.93
N LYS A 425 12.37 -23.06 -16.23
CA LYS A 425 11.34 -24.05 -16.56
C LYS A 425 10.01 -23.72 -15.92
N VAL A 426 8.93 -23.92 -16.68
CA VAL A 426 7.56 -23.91 -16.15
C VAL A 426 7.41 -25.09 -15.19
N ILE A 427 6.98 -24.79 -13.97
CA ILE A 427 6.74 -25.76 -12.90
C ILE A 427 5.30 -26.25 -12.96
N LEU A 428 4.38 -25.32 -13.15
CA LEU A 428 2.94 -25.55 -13.09
C LEU A 428 2.22 -24.49 -13.91
N GLU A 429 1.14 -24.93 -14.56
CA GLU A 429 0.08 -24.05 -15.04
C GLU A 429 -1.23 -24.51 -14.41
N SER A 430 -1.94 -23.59 -13.76
CA SER A 430 -3.20 -23.87 -13.07
C SER A 430 -4.18 -22.72 -13.31
N PRO A 431 -5.49 -22.92 -13.10
CA PRO A 431 -6.39 -21.80 -12.91
C PRO A 431 -5.90 -20.97 -11.71
N THR A 432 -5.93 -19.64 -11.79
CA THR A 432 -6.08 -18.82 -10.59
C THR A 432 -7.55 -18.93 -10.17
N GLY A 433 -7.84 -18.90 -8.87
CA GLY A 433 -9.22 -18.88 -8.39
C GLY A 433 -10.08 -17.72 -8.97
N GLY A 434 -9.49 -16.73 -9.63
CA GLY A 434 -10.20 -15.68 -10.36
C GLY A 434 -9.25 -14.78 -11.16
N GLN A 435 -9.78 -13.71 -11.76
CA GLN A 435 -8.99 -12.76 -12.56
C GLN A 435 -8.28 -11.70 -11.71
N HIS A 436 -7.37 -12.14 -10.84
CA HIS A 436 -6.75 -11.29 -9.84
C HIS A 436 -5.34 -10.85 -10.27
N GLU A 437 -4.98 -9.61 -9.94
CA GLU A 437 -3.57 -9.18 -9.97
C GLU A 437 -2.85 -9.72 -8.74
N MET A 438 -1.55 -9.97 -8.88
CA MET A 438 -0.65 -10.45 -7.85
C MET A 438 0.45 -9.43 -7.64
N VAL A 439 0.47 -8.82 -6.45
CA VAL A 439 1.51 -7.85 -6.06
C VAL A 439 2.55 -8.52 -5.16
N THR A 440 2.10 -9.31 -4.18
CA THR A 440 2.98 -10.03 -3.25
C THR A 440 2.44 -11.43 -3.02
N VAL A 441 3.35 -12.40 -2.89
CA VAL A 441 3.04 -13.81 -2.59
C VAL A 441 3.74 -14.21 -1.30
N THR A 442 3.01 -14.88 -0.42
CA THR A 442 3.51 -15.48 0.82
C THR A 442 3.16 -16.97 0.83
N PRO A 443 3.73 -17.78 1.76
CA PRO A 443 3.31 -19.17 1.93
C PRO A 443 1.81 -19.35 2.16
N TYR A 444 1.12 -18.32 2.65
CA TYR A 444 -0.29 -18.38 3.02
C TYR A 444 -1.23 -17.97 1.90
N GLY A 445 -0.73 -17.36 0.82
CA GLY A 445 -1.56 -16.81 -0.23
C GLY A 445 -0.87 -15.72 -1.04
N PHE A 446 -1.66 -14.94 -1.77
CA PHE A 446 -1.18 -13.72 -2.41
C PHE A 446 -2.10 -12.56 -2.08
N CYS A 447 -1.59 -11.34 -2.24
CA CYS A 447 -2.40 -10.14 -2.15
C CYS A 447 -2.27 -9.27 -3.40
N ASN A 448 -3.31 -8.49 -3.62
CA ASN A 448 -3.26 -7.22 -4.33
C ASN A 448 -3.73 -6.11 -3.40
N VAL A 449 -3.79 -4.88 -3.89
CA VAL A 449 -4.23 -3.71 -3.12
C VAL A 449 -5.62 -3.92 -2.51
N ALA A 450 -6.51 -4.67 -3.17
CA ALA A 450 -7.91 -4.80 -2.76
C ALA A 450 -8.22 -6.05 -1.92
N GLY A 451 -7.30 -7.01 -1.79
CA GLY A 451 -7.58 -8.19 -0.99
C GLY A 451 -6.51 -9.27 -0.97
N PHE A 452 -6.65 -10.15 0.01
CA PHE A 452 -5.80 -11.30 0.25
C PHE A 452 -6.53 -12.60 -0.12
N TYR A 453 -5.89 -13.44 -0.93
CA TYR A 453 -6.42 -14.69 -1.45
C TYR A 453 -5.59 -15.87 -0.90
N PRO A 454 -6.21 -16.83 -0.19
CA PRO A 454 -5.47 -17.85 0.54
C PRO A 454 -4.91 -18.91 -0.42
N ALA A 455 -3.75 -19.45 -0.08
CA ALA A 455 -3.19 -20.65 -0.72
C ALA A 455 -4.03 -21.87 -0.35
N THR A 456 -4.32 -22.70 -1.35
CA THR A 456 -5.11 -23.94 -1.19
C THR A 456 -4.30 -25.20 -1.47
N ALA A 457 -3.12 -25.06 -2.09
CA ALA A 457 -2.18 -26.13 -2.33
C ALA A 457 -0.74 -25.59 -2.34
N TRP A 458 0.21 -26.48 -2.06
CA TRP A 458 1.64 -26.19 -2.11
C TRP A 458 2.38 -27.24 -2.91
N LYS A 459 3.56 -26.86 -3.41
CA LYS A 459 4.52 -27.81 -3.94
C LYS A 459 5.02 -28.69 -2.79
N SER A 460 4.82 -30.00 -2.91
CA SER A 460 5.29 -31.04 -1.99
C SER A 460 6.81 -31.08 -1.89
#